data_AF-A0A2S1XVW7-F1
#
_entry.id   AF-A0A2S1XVW7-F1
#
_cell.length_a   1.000
_cell.length_b   1.000
_cell.length_c   1.000
_cell.angle_alpha   90.00
_cell.angle_beta   90.00
_cell.angle_gamma   90.00
#
_symmetry.space_group_name_H-M   'P 1'
#
loop_
_entity.id
_entity.type
_entity.pdbx_description
1 polymer ?
#
loop_
_entity_poly.entity_id
_entity_poly.type
_entity_poly.pdbx_seq_one_letter_code
_entity_poly.pdbx_strand_id
1 'polypeptide(L)'
;MPETPFLLLAKRIPPMYWRLFQGVTLDSRMGYTGRRQFHSLGQAIDWAKSSVGDSWSNKRFHKPVGLDVLLACTASKVPEHLVEELKRRGS
;
A
#
# COMPACT_ATOMS: atom_id res chain seq x y z
N MET A 1 11.01 -6.24 11.87
CA MET A 1 10.02 -6.98 11.05
C MET A 1 10.51 -6.94 9.61
N PRO A 2 10.45 -8.05 8.84
CA PRO A 2 10.79 -8.00 7.42
C PRO A 2 9.84 -7.04 6.70
N GLU A 3 10.38 -6.21 5.82
CA GLU A 3 9.57 -5.24 5.09
C GLU A 3 8.85 -5.93 3.94
N THR A 4 7.52 -5.96 4.02
CA THR A 4 6.70 -6.49 2.94
C THR A 4 6.82 -5.58 1.71
N PRO A 5 6.62 -6.10 0.48
CA PRO A 5 6.61 -5.28 -0.72
C PRO A 5 5.64 -4.08 -0.66
N PHE A 6 4.51 -4.24 0.03
CA PHE A 6 3.61 -3.12 0.33
C PHE A 6 4.26 -2.04 1.22
N LEU A 7 4.94 -2.42 2.31
CA LEU A 7 5.63 -1.47 3.19
C LEU A 7 6.78 -0.76 2.47
N LEU A 8 7.48 -1.46 1.56
CA LEU A 8 8.51 -0.86 0.70
C LEU A 8 7.90 0.20 -0.23
N LEU A 9 6.75 -0.07 -0.87
CA LEU A 9 6.04 0.92 -1.67
C LEU A 9 5.59 2.11 -0.80
N ALA A 10 5.00 1.83 0.37
CA ALA A 10 4.47 2.86 1.26
C ALA A 10 5.54 3.88 1.69
N LYS A 11 6.78 3.46 1.91
CA LYS A 11 7.90 4.36 2.23
C LYS A 11 8.21 5.38 1.14
N ARG A 12 7.85 5.10 -0.11
CA ARG A 12 8.06 6.00 -1.26
C ARG A 12 6.99 7.08 -1.33
N ILE A 13 5.91 6.94 -0.57
CA ILE A 13 4.78 7.87 -0.55
C ILE A 13 4.91 8.75 0.70
N PRO A 14 5.18 10.06 0.55
CA PRO A 14 5.22 10.99 1.67
C PRO A 14 3.96 10.91 2.56
N PRO A 15 4.10 10.90 3.90
CA PRO A 15 2.95 10.77 4.82
C PRO A 15 1.83 11.80 4.60
N MET A 16 2.18 13.01 4.17
CA MET A 16 1.20 14.07 3.84
C MET A 16 0.21 13.67 2.73
N TYR A 17 0.56 12.69 1.88
CA TYR A 17 -0.28 12.20 0.80
C TYR A 17 -1.13 11.00 1.20
N TRP A 18 -0.89 10.34 2.33
CA TRP A 18 -1.62 9.12 2.70
C TRP A 18 -3.13 9.32 2.80
N ARG A 19 -3.58 10.51 3.23
CA ARG A 19 -5.01 10.87 3.28
C ARG A 19 -5.69 10.94 1.92
N LEU A 20 -4.94 10.98 0.82
CA LEU A 20 -5.47 11.02 -0.53
C LEU A 20 -5.76 9.62 -1.08
N PHE A 21 -5.29 8.58 -0.41
CA PHE A 21 -5.57 7.19 -0.71
C PHE A 21 -6.63 6.68 0.28
N GLN A 22 -7.91 6.73 -0.14
CA GLN A 22 -9.04 6.33 0.69
C GLN A 22 -9.64 4.99 0.22
N GLY A 23 -10.08 4.17 1.17
CA GLY A 23 -10.64 2.85 0.91
C GLY A 23 -9.60 1.84 0.41
N VAL A 24 -8.37 1.89 0.95
CA VAL A 24 -7.25 1.03 0.54
C VAL A 24 -7.52 -0.41 0.94
N THR A 25 -7.41 -1.33 -0.03
CA THR A 25 -7.56 -2.78 0.18
C THR A 25 -6.20 -3.46 0.14
N LEU A 26 -5.87 -4.21 1.19
CA LEU A 26 -4.75 -5.15 1.19
C LEU A 26 -5.28 -6.56 0.90
N ASP A 27 -4.79 -7.15 -0.18
CA ASP A 27 -5.11 -8.50 -0.60
C ASP A 27 -3.88 -9.19 -1.22
N SER A 28 -4.09 -10.31 -1.91
CA SER A 28 -3.03 -11.09 -2.56
C SER A 28 -2.15 -10.29 -3.53
N ARG A 29 -2.66 -9.22 -4.15
CA ARG A 29 -1.91 -8.33 -5.05
C ARG A 29 -0.89 -7.49 -4.29
N MET A 30 -1.15 -7.23 -3.02
CA MET A 30 -0.31 -6.49 -2.07
C MET A 30 0.60 -7.40 -1.23
N GLY A 31 0.56 -8.71 -1.45
CA GLY A 31 1.31 -9.69 -0.67
C GLY A 31 0.68 -10.05 0.67
N TYR A 32 -0.65 -9.94 0.80
CA TYR A 32 -1.38 -10.37 2.00
C TYR A 32 -2.33 -11.53 1.71
N THR A 33 -2.54 -12.39 2.70
CA THR A 33 -3.56 -13.44 2.65
C THR A 33 -4.94 -12.85 2.98
N GLY A 34 -5.99 -13.29 2.28
CA GLY A 34 -7.33 -12.75 2.46
C GLY A 34 -7.50 -11.36 1.82
N ARG A 35 -8.51 -10.62 2.28
CA ARG A 35 -8.85 -9.28 1.80
C ARG A 35 -9.27 -8.41 2.99
N ARG A 36 -8.60 -7.28 3.18
CA ARG A 36 -8.94 -6.31 4.23
C ARG A 36 -8.93 -4.89 3.69
N GLN A 37 -10.00 -4.15 3.94
CA GLN A 37 -10.12 -2.75 3.54
C GLN A 37 -9.88 -1.82 4.74
N PHE A 38 -9.23 -0.69 4.47
CA PHE A 38 -8.90 0.36 5.42
C PHE A 38 -9.45 1.69 4.93
N HIS A 39 -9.75 2.58 5.87
CA HIS A 39 -10.24 3.90 5.51
C HIS A 39 -9.17 4.69 4.76
N SER A 40 -7.91 4.65 5.20
CA SER A 40 -6.80 5.37 4.57
C SER A 40 -5.54 4.51 4.42
N LEU A 41 -4.61 4.97 3.56
CA LEU A 41 -3.29 4.33 3.43
C LEU A 41 -2.51 4.32 4.76
N GLY A 42 -2.64 5.36 5.59
CA GLY A 42 -2.00 5.41 6.90
C GLY A 42 -2.46 4.26 7.80
N GLN A 43 -3.78 4.01 7.88
CA GLN A 43 -4.32 2.88 8.64
C GLN A 43 -3.85 1.52 8.09
N ALA A 44 -3.77 1.38 6.76
CA ALA A 44 -3.25 0.18 6.14
C ALA A 44 -1.78 -0.08 6.50
N ILE A 45 -0.95 0.98 6.53
CA ILE A 45 0.46 0.92 6.91
C ILE A 45 0.63 0.54 8.39
N ASP A 46 -0.12 1.19 9.28
CA ASP A 46 -0.04 0.92 10.72
C ASP A 46 -0.47 -0.52 11.02
N TRP A 47 -1.53 -1.00 10.39
CA TRP A 47 -1.93 -2.39 10.48
C TRP A 47 -0.86 -3.33 9.91
N ALA A 48 -0.29 -3.03 8.75
CA ALA A 48 0.75 -3.83 8.12
C ALA A 48 2.03 -3.96 8.97
N LYS A 49 2.34 -2.95 9.80
CA LYS A 49 3.46 -2.98 10.76
C LYS A 49 3.16 -3.74 12.05
N SER A 50 1.88 -4.00 12.34
CA SER A 50 1.47 -4.74 13.53
C SER A 50 1.76 -6.23 13.43
N SER A 51 1.74 -6.94 14.56
CA SER A 51 1.85 -8.41 14.60
C SER A 51 0.74 -9.12 13.83
N VAL A 52 -0.47 -8.53 13.79
CA VAL A 52 -1.61 -9.05 13.01
C VAL A 52 -1.32 -8.93 11.51
N GLY A 53 -0.84 -7.76 11.08
CA GLY A 53 -0.44 -7.54 9.68
C GLY A 53 0.70 -8.48 9.25
N ASP A 54 1.69 -8.68 10.12
CA ASP A 54 2.78 -9.62 9.85
C ASP A 54 2.28 -11.07 9.70
N SER A 55 1.36 -11.51 10.58
CA SER A 55 0.77 -12.85 10.51
C SER A 55 -0.05 -13.07 9.22
N TRP A 56 -0.64 -12.00 8.68
CA TRP A 56 -1.40 -12.02 7.43
C TRP A 56 -0.54 -11.79 6.18
N SER A 57 0.74 -11.43 6.34
CA SER A 57 1.62 -11.23 5.20
C SER A 57 1.99 -12.58 4.57
N ASN A 58 1.92 -12.65 3.25
CA ASN A 58 2.37 -13.82 2.51
C ASN A 58 3.90 -13.79 2.41
N LYS A 59 4.58 -14.59 3.23
CA LYS A 59 6.05 -14.66 3.31
C LYS A 59 6.72 -15.14 2.01
N ARG A 60 5.96 -15.77 1.10
CA ARG A 60 6.43 -16.23 -0.22
C ARG A 60 6.18 -15.20 -1.33
N PHE A 61 5.58 -14.06 -1.00
CA PHE A 61 5.32 -13.01 -1.98
C PHE A 61 6.57 -12.13 -2.16
N HIS A 62 7.27 -12.34 -3.27
CA HIS A 62 8.50 -11.62 -3.61
C HIS A 62 8.34 -10.63 -4.77
N LYS A 63 7.13 -10.53 -5.35
CA LYS A 63 6.89 -9.61 -6.45
C LYS A 63 6.89 -8.16 -5.94
N PRO A 64 7.50 -7.22 -6.66
CA PRO A 64 7.40 -5.81 -6.30
C PRO A 64 5.95 -5.34 -6.43
N VAL A 65 5.51 -4.50 -5.49
CA VAL A 65 4.20 -3.86 -5.54
C VAL A 65 4.40 -2.45 -6.08
N GLY A 66 3.80 -2.19 -7.24
CA GLY A 66 3.85 -0.88 -7.90
C GLY A 66 2.76 0.07 -7.42
N LEU A 67 2.93 1.36 -7.75
CA LEU A 67 1.94 2.39 -7.48
C LEU A 67 0.61 2.12 -8.20
N ASP A 68 0.66 1.54 -9.40
CA ASP A 68 -0.50 1.09 -10.17
C ASP A 68 -1.37 0.08 -9.40
N VAL A 69 -0.74 -0.89 -8.72
CA VAL A 69 -1.43 -1.86 -7.88
C VAL A 69 -2.10 -1.15 -6.70
N LEU A 70 -1.43 -0.18 -6.08
CA LEU A 70 -2.01 0.63 -5.00
C LEU A 70 -3.22 1.44 -5.48
N LEU A 71 -3.12 2.08 -6.64
CA LEU A 71 -4.23 2.83 -7.22
C LEU A 71 -5.43 1.92 -7.52
N ALA A 72 -5.19 0.73 -8.10
CA ALA A 72 -6.24 -0.26 -8.36
C ALA A 72 -6.86 -0.86 -7.07
N CYS A 73 -6.15 -0.77 -5.95
CA CYS A 73 -6.62 -1.20 -4.64
C CYS A 73 -7.16 -0.04 -3.77
N THR A 74 -7.22 1.17 -4.31
CA THR A 74 -7.75 2.36 -3.63
C THR A 74 -9.12 2.69 -4.20
N ALA A 75 -10.13 2.83 -3.35
CA ALA A 75 -11.49 3.11 -3.80
C ALA A 75 -11.65 4.54 -4.33
N SER A 76 -10.91 5.50 -3.77
CA SER A 76 -10.95 6.89 -4.21
C SER A 76 -10.03 7.16 -5.39
N LYS A 77 -10.46 8.04 -6.30
CA LYS A 77 -9.58 8.59 -7.35
C LYS A 77 -8.53 9.50 -6.71
N VAL A 78 -7.27 9.13 -6.84
CA VAL A 78 -6.12 9.97 -6.45
C VAL A 78 -5.91 11.03 -7.55
N PRO A 79 -5.64 12.30 -7.20
CA PRO A 79 -5.39 13.34 -8.20
C PRO A 79 -4.25 12.99 -9.15
N GLU A 80 -4.45 13.18 -10.46
CA GLU A 80 -3.51 12.76 -11.51
C GLU A 80 -2.14 13.43 -11.40
N HIS A 81 -2.10 14.73 -11.07
CA HIS A 81 -0.84 15.45 -10.85
C HIS A 81 0.02 14.81 -9.75
N LEU A 82 -0.61 14.25 -8.72
CA LEU A 82 0.07 13.56 -7.63
C LEU A 82 0.57 12.18 -8.09
N VAL A 83 -0.23 11.46 -8.86
CA VAL A 83 0.20 10.17 -9.44
C VAL A 83 1.46 10.35 -10.27
N GLU A 84 1.51 11.38 -11.11
CA GLU A 84 2.70 11.71 -11.91
C GLU A 84 3.89 12.17 -11.06
N GLU A 85 3.66 12.92 -9.98
CA GLU A 85 4.70 13.25 -9.02
C GLU A 85 5.30 12.00 -8.36
N LEU A 86 4.45 11.08 -7.90
CA LEU A 86 4.87 9.84 -7.23
C LEU A 86 5.58 8.89 -8.19
N LYS A 87 5.17 8.82 -9.46
CA LYS A 87 5.88 8.06 -10.51
C LYS A 87 7.28 8.62 -10.74
N ARG A 88 7.42 9.95 -10.86
CA ARG A 88 8.74 10.61 -11.05
C ARG A 88 9.70 10.38 -9.89
N ARG A 89 9.20 10.40 -8.66
CA ARG A 89 9.99 10.07 -7.45
C ARG A 89 10.37 8.58 -7.38
N GLY A 90 9.70 7.74 -8.16
CA GLY A 90 9.82 6.29 -8.16
C GLY A 90 10.63 5.69 -9.32
N SER A 91 11.13 6.51 -10.25
CA SER A 91 12.18 6.14 -11.21
C SER A 91 13.55 6.36 -10.60
#